data_AF-A0A8T3P9F7-F1
#
_entry.id   AF-A0A8T3P9F7-F1
#
_cell.length_a   1.000
_cell.length_b   1.000
_cell.length_c   1.000
_cell.angle_alpha   90.00
_cell.angle_beta   90.00
_cell.angle_gamma   90.00
#
_symmetry.space_group_name_H-M   'P 1'
#
loop_
_entity.id
_entity.type
_entity.pdbx_description
1 polymer ?
#
loop_
_entity_poly.entity_id
_entity_poly.type
_entity_poly.pdbx_seq_one_letter_code
_entity_poly.pdbx_strand_id
1 'polypeptide(L)'
;IVSVLAVKAPGFGDRRKEMLRDLAIVSGGQVISEEVGRKLDGVQLEDLGRARRVVATKDHTTVIEGAGAQAEIDGRIKQIKAQIEDTSSDYDKEKLQERLAKLAGGVAIIKVGAGTEVELKEKKHRVEDALSATRAAVEEGIVPGGGVALLNAQAALDELQLEGDARVGVAIVRRALEEPLRQIAENAGEDGSVVLDTVRRMQAEQGNTRLGYDAMVGEYTDMIARGIVDPAKVTHSAVENAASIGGMVLTTEAMITDKPEPRGAAPAMPPGGMGGMGGMGMGDF
;
A
#
# COMPACT_ATOMS: atom_id res chain seq x y z
N ILE A 1 13.18 -1.64 -30.07
CA ILE A 1 12.07 -1.26 -29.19
C ILE A 1 12.65 -0.40 -28.08
N VAL A 2 12.23 0.86 -27.94
CA VAL A 2 12.66 1.72 -26.84
C VAL A 2 11.58 1.65 -25.76
N SER A 3 11.95 1.24 -24.55
CA SER A 3 11.06 1.28 -23.39
C SER A 3 11.13 2.67 -22.77
N VAL A 4 10.05 3.44 -22.89
CA VAL A 4 9.96 4.82 -22.39
C VAL A 4 8.94 4.90 -21.25
N LEU A 5 9.26 5.65 -20.21
CA LEU A 5 8.39 5.92 -19.08
C LEU A 5 8.39 7.43 -18.79
N ALA A 6 7.22 8.05 -18.84
CA ALA A 6 7.05 9.47 -18.50
C ALA A 6 6.54 9.62 -17.06
N VAL A 7 7.24 10.42 -16.26
CA VAL A 7 6.90 10.71 -14.86
C VAL A 7 6.85 12.23 -14.66
N LYS A 8 5.84 12.71 -13.94
CA LYS A 8 5.72 14.14 -13.60
C LYS A 8 6.89 14.58 -12.72
N ALA A 9 7.35 15.82 -12.90
CA ALA A 9 8.41 16.37 -12.05
C ALA A 9 7.95 16.44 -10.58
N PRO A 10 8.83 16.15 -9.61
CA PRO A 10 8.49 16.24 -8.20
C PRO A 10 8.38 17.71 -7.75
N GLY A 11 7.39 18.02 -6.92
CA GLY A 11 7.21 19.35 -6.33
C GLY A 11 6.70 20.44 -7.29
N PHE A 12 6.62 21.66 -6.77
CA PHE A 12 6.06 22.84 -7.45
C PHE A 12 6.97 24.06 -7.27
N GLY A 13 6.88 25.03 -8.18
CA GLY A 13 7.68 26.26 -8.13
C GLY A 13 9.19 26.01 -8.07
N ASP A 14 9.91 26.79 -7.28
CA ASP A 14 11.37 26.67 -7.14
C ASP A 14 11.79 25.35 -6.49
N ARG A 15 10.94 24.76 -5.65
CA ARG A 15 11.20 23.43 -5.08
C ARG A 15 11.31 22.37 -6.17
N ARG A 16 10.53 22.48 -7.25
CA ARG A 16 10.65 21.57 -8.40
C ARG A 16 12.04 21.64 -9.02
N LYS A 17 12.57 22.85 -9.20
CA LYS A 17 13.90 23.06 -9.78
C LYS A 17 14.98 22.44 -8.89
N GLU A 18 14.89 22.69 -7.58
CA GLU A 18 15.84 22.14 -6.61
C GLU A 18 15.77 20.62 -6.50
N MET A 19 14.57 20.01 -6.55
CA MET A 19 14.40 18.55 -6.54
C MET A 19 14.82 17.89 -7.86
N LEU A 20 14.62 18.54 -9.01
CA LEU A 20 15.17 18.07 -10.28
C LEU A 20 16.70 18.12 -10.29
N ARG A 21 17.30 19.14 -9.66
CA ARG A 21 18.74 19.22 -9.46
C ARG A 21 19.25 18.11 -8.55
N ASP A 22 18.53 17.80 -7.47
CA ASP A 22 18.86 16.66 -6.60
C ASP A 22 18.86 15.34 -7.39
N LEU A 23 17.83 15.13 -8.23
CA LEU A 23 17.73 13.94 -9.09
C LEU A 23 18.85 13.87 -10.13
N ALA A 24 19.22 15.01 -10.72
CA ALA A 24 20.32 15.12 -11.66
C ALA A 24 21.66 14.73 -11.00
N ILE A 25 21.94 15.24 -9.79
CA ILE A 25 23.14 14.88 -9.02
C ILE A 25 23.16 13.38 -8.69
N VAL A 26 22.04 12.81 -8.25
CA VAL A 26 21.97 11.37 -7.92
C VAL A 26 22.17 10.48 -9.16
N SER A 27 21.66 10.90 -10.31
CA SER A 27 21.77 10.13 -11.56
C SER A 27 23.00 10.46 -12.40
N GLY A 28 23.75 11.51 -12.05
CA GLY A 28 24.85 12.04 -12.86
C GLY A 28 24.41 12.74 -14.15
N GLY A 29 23.14 13.13 -14.26
CA GLY A 29 22.59 13.86 -15.40
C GLY A 29 22.63 15.37 -15.22
N GLN A 30 22.14 16.10 -16.22
CA GLN A 30 21.95 17.55 -16.16
C GLN A 30 20.48 17.93 -16.32
N VAL A 31 20.04 18.92 -15.53
CA VAL A 31 18.68 19.47 -15.67
C VAL A 31 18.62 20.32 -16.93
N ILE A 32 17.76 19.92 -17.87
CA ILE A 32 17.51 20.70 -19.09
C ILE A 32 16.43 21.74 -18.77
N SER A 33 16.82 23.02 -18.78
CA SER A 33 15.91 24.15 -18.55
C SER A 33 16.37 25.36 -19.35
N GLU A 34 15.42 26.12 -19.89
CA GLU A 34 15.67 27.36 -20.63
C GLU A 34 16.36 28.42 -19.76
N GLU A 35 16.11 28.42 -18.44
CA GLU A 35 16.77 29.31 -17.48
C GLU A 35 18.28 29.06 -17.37
N VAL A 36 18.72 27.84 -17.65
CA VAL A 36 20.13 27.44 -17.67
C VAL A 36 20.70 27.56 -19.10
N GLY A 37 19.93 28.13 -20.03
CA GLY A 37 20.34 28.35 -21.42
C GLY A 37 20.38 27.08 -22.28
N ARG A 38 19.76 25.98 -21.81
CA ARG A 38 19.72 24.71 -22.56
C ARG A 38 18.33 24.45 -23.13
N LYS A 39 18.30 24.02 -24.38
CA LYS A 39 17.08 23.66 -25.11
C LYS A 39 17.07 22.16 -25.40
N LEU A 40 15.87 21.61 -25.55
CA LEU A 40 15.64 20.17 -25.73
C LEU A 40 16.22 19.62 -27.04
N ASP A 41 16.33 20.46 -28.07
CA ASP A 41 16.90 20.15 -29.38
C ASP A 41 18.42 19.92 -29.35
N GLY A 42 19.12 20.46 -28.35
CA GLY A 42 20.57 20.33 -28.19
C GLY A 42 21.04 19.26 -27.20
N VAL A 43 20.13 18.41 -26.69
CA VAL A 43 20.45 17.42 -25.64
C VAL A 43 21.33 16.30 -26.18
N GLN A 44 22.42 16.01 -25.47
CA GLN A 44 23.35 14.92 -25.79
C GLN A 44 23.18 13.75 -24.82
N LEU A 45 23.69 12.57 -25.20
CA LEU A 45 23.65 11.37 -24.34
C LEU A 45 24.40 11.55 -23.01
N GLU A 46 25.36 12.47 -22.99
CA GLU A 46 26.16 12.84 -21.82
C GLU A 46 25.35 13.66 -20.80
N ASP A 47 24.28 14.33 -21.24
CA ASP A 47 23.40 15.10 -20.37
C ASP A 47 22.39 14.22 -19.62
N LEU A 48 22.21 12.97 -20.09
CA LEU A 48 21.23 12.05 -19.53
C LEU A 48 21.75 11.40 -18.25
N GLY A 49 20.92 11.42 -17.22
CA GLY A 49 21.17 10.67 -15.99
C GLY A 49 21.11 9.16 -16.22
N ARG A 50 21.93 8.42 -15.48
CA ARG A 50 21.98 6.96 -15.51
C ARG A 50 21.62 6.38 -14.14
N ALA A 51 20.89 5.28 -14.15
CA ALA A 51 20.57 4.50 -12.96
C ALA A 51 20.46 3.02 -13.32
N ARG A 52 20.72 2.13 -12.37
CA ARG A 52 20.61 0.68 -12.60
C ARG A 52 19.16 0.25 -12.85
N ARG A 53 18.21 0.81 -12.10
CA ARG A 53 16.79 0.47 -12.22
C ARG A 53 15.92 1.65 -11.81
N VAL A 54 14.84 1.86 -12.56
CA VAL A 54 13.78 2.81 -12.22
C VAL A 54 12.48 2.04 -12.09
N VAL A 55 11.76 2.24 -10.99
CA VAL A 55 10.46 1.61 -10.72
C VAL A 55 9.45 2.71 -10.47
N ALA A 56 8.36 2.73 -11.25
CA ALA A 56 7.23 3.63 -11.03
C ALA A 56 5.97 2.83 -10.72
N THR A 57 5.24 3.29 -9.72
CA THR A 57 3.87 2.89 -9.38
C THR A 57 2.93 4.05 -9.70
N LYS A 58 1.64 3.90 -9.39
CA LYS A 58 0.62 4.95 -9.59
C LYS A 58 1.02 6.28 -8.91
N ASP A 59 1.58 6.19 -7.71
CA ASP A 59 1.80 7.34 -6.83
C ASP A 59 3.29 7.63 -6.53
N HIS A 60 4.19 6.68 -6.82
CA HIS A 60 5.61 6.78 -6.46
C HIS A 60 6.55 6.42 -7.61
N THR A 61 7.72 7.05 -7.64
CA THR A 61 8.82 6.67 -8.55
C THR A 61 10.11 6.57 -7.75
N THR A 62 10.79 5.44 -7.89
CA THR A 62 12.03 5.10 -7.18
C THR A 62 13.15 4.92 -8.19
N VAL A 63 14.25 5.66 -7.99
CA VAL A 63 15.48 5.52 -8.76
C VAL A 63 16.48 4.74 -7.91
N ILE A 64 16.94 3.60 -8.42
CA ILE A 64 17.79 2.64 -7.69
C ILE A 64 19.19 2.67 -8.30
N GLU A 65 20.19 2.88 -7.44
CA GLU A 65 21.62 2.95 -7.80
C GLU A 65 21.86 3.91 -8.98
N GLY A 66 21.70 5.21 -8.72
CA GLY A 66 22.07 6.27 -9.66
C GLY A 66 23.59 6.36 -9.86
N ALA A 67 24.03 6.77 -11.05
CA ALA A 67 25.44 6.86 -11.42
C ALA A 67 26.11 8.19 -11.02
N GLY A 68 25.51 8.94 -10.10
CA GLY A 68 26.04 10.19 -9.59
C GLY A 68 27.34 10.01 -8.80
N ALA A 69 28.21 11.02 -8.83
CA ALA A 69 29.43 11.01 -8.05
C ALA A 69 29.13 11.19 -6.55
N GLN A 70 29.62 10.29 -5.70
CA GLN A 70 29.39 10.34 -4.25
C GLN A 70 29.80 11.70 -3.64
N ALA A 71 30.88 12.30 -4.13
CA ALA A 71 31.35 13.61 -3.67
C ALA A 71 30.33 14.73 -3.95
N GLU A 72 29.63 14.68 -5.08
CA GLU A 72 28.59 15.67 -5.42
C GLU A 72 27.33 15.46 -4.57
N ILE A 73 26.96 14.21 -4.32
CA ILE A 73 25.84 13.84 -3.44
C ILE A 73 26.12 14.32 -2.01
N ASP A 74 27.33 14.05 -1.48
CA ASP A 74 27.75 14.49 -0.15
C ASP A 74 27.81 16.02 -0.05
N GLY A 75 28.30 16.68 -1.10
CA GLY A 75 28.29 18.15 -1.21
C GLY A 75 26.87 18.71 -1.16
N ARG A 76 25.93 18.06 -1.86
CA ARG A 76 24.52 18.45 -1.86
C ARG A 76 23.85 18.24 -0.50
N ILE A 77 24.14 17.11 0.16
CA ILE A 77 23.68 16.82 1.52
C ILE A 77 24.16 17.91 2.50
N LYS A 78 25.43 18.32 2.41
CA LYS A 78 25.98 19.39 3.26
C LYS A 78 25.29 20.74 3.02
N GLN A 79 25.02 21.09 1.76
CA GLN A 79 24.29 22.32 1.43
C GLN A 79 22.89 22.34 2.05
N ILE A 80 22.14 21.25 1.94
CA ILE A 80 20.78 21.17 2.49
C ILE A 80 20.82 21.21 4.02
N LYS A 81 21.80 20.56 4.68
CA LYS A 81 21.98 20.66 6.13
C LYS A 81 22.22 22.11 6.59
N ALA A 82 23.10 22.84 5.90
CA ALA A 82 23.34 24.25 6.21
C ALA A 82 22.07 25.11 6.02
N GLN A 83 21.27 24.85 4.97
CA GLN A 83 20.01 25.55 4.74
C GLN A 83 18.96 25.29 5.84
N ILE A 84 18.95 24.09 6.42
CA ILE A 84 18.06 23.73 7.54
C ILE A 84 18.42 24.54 8.79
N GLU A 85 19.72 24.73 9.06
CA GLU A 85 20.21 25.48 10.22
C GLU A 85 19.94 26.99 10.10
N ASP A 86 20.04 27.55 8.89
CA ASP A 86 19.85 28.98 8.62
C ASP A 86 18.35 29.39 8.54
N THR A 87 17.48 28.43 8.25
CA THR A 87 16.03 28.66 8.13
C THR A 87 15.36 28.81 9.49
N SER A 88 14.50 29.81 9.65
CA SER A 88 13.64 29.98 10.84
C SER A 88 12.22 29.43 10.67
N SER A 89 11.80 29.11 9.45
CA SER A 89 10.50 28.57 9.09
C SER A 89 10.42 27.06 9.33
N ASP A 90 9.51 26.62 10.20
CA ASP A 90 9.33 25.19 10.48
C ASP A 90 8.83 24.41 9.25
N TYR A 91 8.01 25.04 8.42
CA TYR A 91 7.57 24.47 7.14
C TYR A 91 8.76 24.17 6.22
N ASP A 92 9.67 25.14 6.06
CA ASP A 92 10.83 24.96 5.18
C ASP A 92 11.82 23.95 5.74
N LYS A 93 12.01 23.91 7.08
CA LYS A 93 12.80 22.86 7.74
C LYS A 93 12.27 21.47 7.43
N GLU A 94 10.97 21.24 7.61
CA GLU A 94 10.33 19.95 7.32
C GLU A 94 10.57 19.54 5.86
N LYS A 95 10.39 20.47 4.91
CA LYS A 95 10.55 20.18 3.48
C LYS A 95 12.00 19.98 3.05
N LEU A 96 12.96 20.64 3.70
CA LEU A 96 14.38 20.38 3.50
C LEU A 96 14.80 19.05 4.13
N GLN A 97 14.23 18.67 5.28
CA GLN A 97 14.43 17.36 5.90
C GLN A 97 13.92 16.23 5.02
N GLU A 98 12.76 16.36 4.37
CA GLU A 98 12.25 15.38 3.39
C GLU A 98 13.23 15.17 2.23
N ARG A 99 13.81 16.26 1.70
CA ARG A 99 14.80 16.20 0.60
C ARG A 99 16.10 15.57 1.07
N LEU A 100 16.58 15.97 2.25
CA LEU A 100 17.76 15.40 2.89
C LEU A 100 17.58 13.89 3.10
N ALA A 101 16.42 13.46 3.59
CA ALA A 101 16.10 12.05 3.80
C ALA A 101 16.12 11.26 2.50
N LYS A 102 15.69 11.83 1.37
CA LYS A 102 15.76 11.18 0.05
C LYS A 102 17.18 11.08 -0.51
N LEU A 103 18.06 12.02 -0.18
CA LEU A 103 19.45 12.02 -0.63
C LEU A 103 20.37 11.18 0.27
N ALA A 104 20.15 11.22 1.58
CA ALA A 104 20.91 10.45 2.57
C ALA A 104 20.35 9.03 2.75
N GLY A 105 19.06 8.84 2.47
CA GLY A 105 18.37 7.56 2.54
C GLY A 105 18.83 6.64 1.42
N GLY A 106 19.71 5.70 1.75
CA GLY A 106 20.12 4.65 0.83
C GLY A 106 18.95 3.76 0.44
N VAL A 107 18.97 3.26 -0.80
CA VAL A 107 18.01 2.26 -1.26
C VAL A 107 18.52 0.88 -0.84
N ALA A 108 17.81 0.20 0.05
CA ALA A 108 18.07 -1.19 0.39
C ALA A 108 17.39 -2.14 -0.62
N ILE A 109 18.13 -3.15 -1.11
CA ILE A 109 17.60 -4.16 -2.04
C ILE A 109 17.54 -5.51 -1.33
N ILE A 110 16.34 -6.05 -1.16
CA ILE A 110 16.12 -7.41 -0.65
C ILE A 110 16.00 -8.35 -1.85
N LYS A 111 16.91 -9.33 -1.95
CA LYS A 111 16.89 -10.36 -3.00
C LYS A 111 16.27 -11.63 -2.43
N VAL A 112 15.07 -11.97 -2.89
CA VAL A 112 14.36 -13.20 -2.51
C VAL A 112 14.73 -14.32 -3.48
N GLY A 113 15.05 -15.50 -2.95
CA GLY A 113 15.36 -16.70 -3.74
C GLY A 113 14.43 -17.86 -3.37
N ALA A 114 14.18 -18.75 -4.34
CA ALA A 114 13.34 -19.93 -4.15
C ALA A 114 13.75 -21.05 -5.14
N GLY A 115 13.31 -22.28 -4.89
CA GLY A 115 13.66 -23.44 -5.72
C GLY A 115 12.84 -23.55 -7.00
N THR A 116 11.65 -22.93 -7.04
CA THR A 116 10.76 -22.89 -8.21
C THR A 116 10.23 -21.47 -8.46
N GLU A 117 9.75 -21.19 -9.67
CA GLU A 117 9.19 -19.87 -10.00
C GLU A 117 7.91 -19.56 -9.20
N VAL A 118 7.07 -20.56 -8.96
CA VAL A 118 5.83 -20.41 -8.19
C VAL A 118 6.14 -20.03 -6.75
N GLU A 119 7.08 -20.74 -6.13
CA GLU A 119 7.55 -20.43 -4.78
C GLU A 119 8.24 -19.06 -4.71
N LEU A 120 8.99 -18.69 -5.75
CA LEU A 120 9.64 -17.38 -5.83
C LEU A 120 8.62 -16.25 -5.79
N LYS A 121 7.53 -16.37 -6.57
CA LYS A 121 6.46 -15.36 -6.62
C LYS A 121 5.77 -15.23 -5.27
N GLU A 122 5.42 -16.35 -4.64
CA GLU A 122 4.77 -16.37 -3.33
C GLU A 122 5.67 -15.75 -2.24
N LYS A 123 6.93 -16.22 -2.12
CA LYS A 123 7.88 -15.68 -1.14
C LYS A 123 8.15 -14.21 -1.37
N LYS A 124 8.25 -13.79 -2.64
CA LYS A 124 8.45 -12.38 -2.99
C LYS A 124 7.27 -11.52 -2.52
N HIS A 125 6.04 -11.93 -2.80
CA HIS A 125 4.85 -11.21 -2.34
C HIS A 125 4.78 -11.16 -0.82
N ARG A 126 5.06 -12.28 -0.12
CA ARG A 126 5.09 -12.33 1.34
C ARG A 126 6.10 -11.34 1.95
N VAL A 127 7.28 -11.19 1.32
CA VAL A 127 8.29 -10.22 1.75
C VAL A 127 7.85 -8.78 1.45
N GLU A 128 7.19 -8.54 0.32
CA GLU A 128 6.63 -7.24 -0.05
C GLU A 128 5.52 -6.80 0.94
N ASP A 129 4.66 -7.73 1.34
CA ASP A 129 3.61 -7.51 2.35
C ASP A 129 4.23 -7.23 3.73
N ALA A 130 5.21 -8.03 4.16
CA ALA A 130 5.89 -7.83 5.44
C ALA A 130 6.60 -6.46 5.51
N LEU A 131 7.24 -6.03 4.41
CA LEU A 131 7.85 -4.71 4.33
C LEU A 131 6.81 -3.59 4.45
N SER A 132 5.66 -3.75 3.79
CA SER A 132 4.57 -2.78 3.81
C SER A 132 3.94 -2.69 5.21
N ALA A 133 3.70 -3.82 5.86
CA ALA A 133 3.20 -3.89 7.24
C ALA A 133 4.18 -3.24 8.23
N THR A 134 5.47 -3.50 8.10
CA THR A 134 6.49 -2.91 8.97
C THR A 134 6.57 -1.39 8.81
N ARG A 135 6.47 -0.88 7.57
CA ARG A 135 6.40 0.56 7.32
C ARG A 135 5.17 1.19 7.97
N ALA A 136 4.00 0.59 7.77
CA ALA A 136 2.75 1.03 8.38
C ALA A 136 2.83 1.03 9.92
N ALA A 137 3.47 0.02 10.51
CA ALA A 137 3.65 -0.09 11.96
C ALA A 137 4.60 0.98 12.52
N VAL A 138 5.62 1.39 11.76
CA VAL A 138 6.52 2.49 12.15
C VAL A 138 5.81 3.84 12.09
N GLU A 139 4.89 4.02 11.13
CA GLU A 139 4.17 5.28 10.94
C GLU A 139 3.12 5.54 12.03
N GLU A 140 2.27 4.56 12.34
CA GLU A 140 1.11 4.76 13.23
C GLU A 140 1.07 3.80 14.43
N GLY A 141 2.11 2.99 14.61
CA GLY A 141 2.20 2.03 15.71
C GLY A 141 1.48 0.71 15.43
N ILE A 142 1.32 -0.08 16.50
CA ILE A 142 0.77 -1.44 16.47
C ILE A 142 -0.40 -1.58 17.45
N VAL A 143 -1.30 -2.50 17.13
CA VAL A 143 -2.46 -2.87 17.94
C VAL A 143 -2.53 -4.39 18.14
N PRO A 144 -3.27 -4.91 19.15
CA PRO A 144 -3.52 -6.34 19.27
C PRO A 144 -4.15 -6.90 17.99
N GLY A 145 -3.50 -7.89 17.38
CA GLY A 145 -3.94 -8.45 16.11
C GLY A 145 -5.10 -9.43 16.23
N GLY A 146 -5.37 -10.17 15.15
CA GLY A 146 -6.39 -11.23 15.16
C GLY A 146 -7.82 -10.70 15.29
N GLY A 147 -8.08 -9.47 14.85
CA GLY A 147 -9.39 -8.82 14.95
C GLY A 147 -9.73 -8.29 16.35
N VAL A 148 -8.86 -8.48 17.36
CA VAL A 148 -9.09 -8.03 18.74
C VAL A 148 -9.20 -6.51 18.84
N ALA A 149 -8.34 -5.76 18.14
CA ALA A 149 -8.42 -4.31 18.11
C ALA A 149 -9.79 -3.79 17.60
N LEU A 150 -10.38 -4.46 16.60
CA LEU A 150 -11.69 -4.11 16.05
C LEU A 150 -12.83 -4.44 17.01
N LEU A 151 -12.74 -5.60 17.68
CA LEU A 151 -13.68 -5.97 18.74
C LEU A 151 -13.69 -4.91 19.86
N ASN A 152 -12.50 -4.48 20.30
CA ASN A 152 -12.36 -3.46 21.35
C ASN A 152 -12.93 -2.10 20.94
N ALA A 153 -12.84 -1.75 19.64
CA ALA A 153 -13.35 -0.48 19.11
C ALA A 153 -14.88 -0.35 19.24
N GLN A 154 -15.62 -1.45 19.46
CA GLN A 154 -17.07 -1.41 19.65
C GLN A 154 -17.50 -0.58 20.85
N ALA A 155 -16.68 -0.50 21.91
CA ALA A 155 -17.01 0.28 23.10
C ALA A 155 -17.16 1.78 22.79
N ALA A 156 -16.39 2.31 21.82
CA ALA A 156 -16.51 3.71 21.39
C ALA A 156 -17.86 4.00 20.72
N LEU A 157 -18.54 2.99 20.18
CA LEU A 157 -19.87 3.14 19.59
C LEU A 157 -20.97 3.33 20.65
N ASP A 158 -20.71 2.99 21.92
CA ASP A 158 -21.67 3.18 23.03
C ASP A 158 -21.83 4.65 23.42
N GLU A 159 -20.85 5.49 23.10
CA GLU A 159 -20.89 6.94 23.34
C GLU A 159 -21.81 7.69 22.37
N LEU A 160 -22.19 7.05 21.26
CA LEU A 160 -23.02 7.65 20.22
C LEU A 160 -24.50 7.60 20.59
N GLN A 161 -25.06 8.75 20.97
CA GLN A 161 -26.50 8.91 21.21
C GLN A 161 -27.23 9.26 19.92
N LEU A 162 -27.65 8.23 19.17
CA LEU A 162 -28.35 8.37 17.89
C LEU A 162 -29.73 7.70 17.93
N GLU A 163 -30.66 8.24 17.15
CA GLU A 163 -32.04 7.76 17.05
C GLU A 163 -32.40 7.29 15.63
N GLY A 164 -33.52 6.58 15.49
CA GLY A 164 -34.04 6.13 14.20
C GLY A 164 -33.05 5.27 13.40
N ASP A 165 -32.95 5.55 12.10
CA ASP A 165 -32.10 4.80 11.15
C ASP A 165 -30.60 4.96 11.45
N ALA A 166 -30.19 6.08 12.02
CA ALA A 166 -28.80 6.30 12.41
C ALA A 166 -28.34 5.29 13.48
N ARG A 167 -29.24 4.92 14.41
CA ARG A 167 -28.98 3.85 15.40
C ARG A 167 -28.83 2.49 14.75
N VAL A 168 -29.59 2.21 13.69
CA VAL A 168 -29.45 0.97 12.91
C VAL A 168 -28.09 0.93 12.21
N GLY A 169 -27.64 2.06 11.65
CA GLY A 169 -26.30 2.20 11.08
C GLY A 169 -25.18 1.84 12.08
N VAL A 170 -25.27 2.34 13.32
CA VAL A 170 -24.33 1.96 14.39
C VAL A 170 -24.36 0.47 14.69
N ALA A 171 -25.55 -0.15 14.72
CA ALA A 171 -25.68 -1.59 14.94
C ALA A 171 -25.03 -2.42 13.81
N ILE A 172 -25.14 -1.96 12.56
CA ILE A 172 -24.48 -2.59 11.40
C ILE A 172 -22.96 -2.55 11.57
N VAL A 173 -22.40 -1.37 11.86
CA VAL A 173 -20.95 -1.21 12.07
C VAL A 173 -20.47 -2.06 13.24
N ARG A 174 -21.21 -2.05 14.36
CA ARG A 174 -20.90 -2.87 15.53
C ARG A 174 -20.79 -4.35 15.16
N ARG A 175 -21.78 -4.89 14.45
CA ARG A 175 -21.75 -6.29 14.00
C ARG A 175 -20.60 -6.57 13.04
N ALA A 176 -20.32 -5.65 12.10
CA ALA A 176 -19.27 -5.82 11.11
C ALA A 176 -17.85 -5.87 11.73
N LEU A 177 -17.60 -5.13 12.83
CA LEU A 177 -16.30 -5.15 13.52
C LEU A 177 -15.94 -6.52 14.12
N GLU A 178 -16.91 -7.40 14.31
CA GLU A 178 -16.72 -8.76 14.83
C GLU A 178 -16.26 -9.76 13.75
N GLU A 179 -16.55 -9.47 12.49
CA GLU A 179 -16.36 -10.40 11.38
C GLU A 179 -14.91 -10.84 11.20
N PRO A 180 -13.89 -9.97 11.34
CA PRO A 180 -12.50 -10.40 11.15
C PRO A 180 -12.06 -11.47 12.16
N LEU A 181 -12.39 -11.31 13.44
CA LEU A 181 -12.06 -12.30 14.47
C LEU A 181 -12.83 -13.61 14.23
N ARG A 182 -14.14 -13.50 13.93
CA ARG A 182 -15.00 -14.64 13.62
C ARG A 182 -14.47 -15.45 12.45
N GLN A 183 -14.14 -14.78 11.34
CA GLN A 183 -13.62 -15.44 10.13
C GLN A 183 -12.26 -16.10 10.38
N ILE A 184 -11.38 -15.48 11.17
CA ILE A 184 -10.09 -16.07 11.54
C ILE A 184 -10.29 -17.36 12.34
N ALA A 185 -11.21 -17.36 13.31
CA ALA A 185 -11.54 -18.54 14.11
C ALA A 185 -12.17 -19.66 13.26
N GLU A 186 -13.13 -19.32 12.39
CA GLU A 186 -13.78 -20.27 11.49
C GLU A 186 -12.77 -20.91 10.51
N ASN A 187 -11.85 -20.13 9.97
CA ASN A 187 -10.78 -20.66 9.12
C ASN A 187 -9.81 -21.58 9.87
N ALA A 188 -9.71 -21.44 11.19
CA ALA A 188 -8.95 -22.32 12.06
C ALA A 188 -9.74 -23.57 12.50
N GLY A 189 -11.01 -23.70 12.10
CA GLY A 189 -11.87 -24.84 12.41
C GLY A 189 -12.66 -24.72 13.72
N GLU A 190 -12.69 -23.55 14.35
CA GLU A 190 -13.45 -23.28 15.56
C GLU A 190 -14.74 -22.50 15.29
N ASP A 191 -15.68 -22.50 16.25
CA ASP A 191 -16.88 -21.66 16.18
C ASP A 191 -16.53 -20.21 16.52
N GLY A 192 -16.59 -19.33 15.53
CA GLY A 192 -16.23 -17.92 15.69
C GLY A 192 -17.11 -17.16 16.69
N SER A 193 -18.37 -17.56 16.92
CA SER A 193 -19.22 -16.95 17.95
C SER A 193 -18.73 -17.31 19.36
N VAL A 194 -18.40 -18.58 19.56
CA VAL A 194 -17.88 -19.08 20.85
C VAL A 194 -16.54 -18.43 21.17
N VAL A 195 -15.65 -18.33 20.18
CA VAL A 195 -14.35 -17.67 20.36
C VAL A 195 -14.53 -16.20 20.72
N LEU A 196 -15.38 -15.49 20.00
CA LEU A 196 -15.65 -14.08 20.23
C LEU A 196 -16.22 -13.80 21.63
N ASP A 197 -17.24 -14.56 22.04
CA ASP A 197 -17.85 -14.41 23.36
C ASP A 197 -16.86 -14.76 24.49
N THR A 198 -16.01 -15.76 24.26
CA THR A 198 -14.95 -16.13 25.21
C THR A 198 -13.92 -15.01 25.37
N VAL A 199 -13.45 -14.42 24.26
CA VAL A 199 -12.53 -13.27 24.30
C VAL A 199 -13.16 -12.11 25.07
N ARG A 200 -14.41 -11.72 24.76
CA ARG A 200 -15.11 -10.65 25.49
C ARG A 200 -15.18 -10.91 26.99
N ARG A 201 -15.58 -12.11 27.38
CA ARG A 201 -15.69 -12.49 28.79
C ARG A 201 -14.32 -12.39 29.49
N MET A 202 -13.28 -12.93 28.89
CA MET A 202 -11.92 -12.89 29.45
C MET A 202 -11.41 -11.46 29.61
N GLN A 203 -11.61 -10.61 28.60
CA GLN A 203 -11.22 -9.20 28.66
C GLN A 203 -11.95 -8.46 29.79
N ALA A 204 -13.25 -8.71 29.97
CA ALA A 204 -14.05 -8.10 31.03
C ALA A 204 -13.64 -8.58 32.43
N GLU A 205 -13.39 -9.88 32.60
CA GLU A 205 -12.99 -10.46 33.89
C GLU A 205 -11.58 -10.02 34.33
N GLN A 206 -10.66 -9.88 33.38
CA GLN A 206 -9.26 -9.57 33.66
C GLN A 206 -8.90 -8.09 33.48
N GLY A 207 -9.81 -7.28 32.91
CA GLY A 207 -9.56 -5.87 32.59
C GLY A 207 -8.43 -5.67 31.57
N ASN A 208 -8.15 -6.66 30.70
CA ASN A 208 -7.07 -6.62 29.73
C ASN A 208 -7.60 -6.75 28.29
N THR A 209 -7.59 -5.64 27.54
CA THR A 209 -8.04 -5.57 26.14
C THR A 209 -7.09 -6.21 25.14
N ARG A 210 -5.93 -6.70 25.58
CA ARG A 210 -4.95 -7.39 24.72
C ARG A 210 -5.22 -8.89 24.61
N LEU A 211 -6.13 -9.43 25.43
CA LEU A 211 -6.49 -10.84 25.36
C LEU A 211 -7.25 -11.13 24.07
N GLY A 212 -6.87 -12.21 23.41
CA GLY A 212 -7.44 -12.66 22.16
C GLY A 212 -7.28 -14.17 21.97
N TYR A 213 -7.44 -14.63 20.74
CA TYR A 213 -7.33 -16.02 20.34
C TYR A 213 -6.20 -16.21 19.34
N ASP A 214 -5.18 -16.98 19.70
CA ASP A 214 -4.12 -17.41 18.81
C ASP A 214 -4.62 -18.60 17.97
N ALA A 215 -5.14 -18.29 16.79
CA ALA A 215 -5.70 -19.27 15.86
C ALA A 215 -4.68 -20.27 15.31
N MET A 216 -3.36 -20.04 15.46
CA MET A 216 -2.35 -20.99 14.99
C MET A 216 -2.17 -22.18 15.95
N VAL A 217 -2.36 -21.95 17.26
CA VAL A 217 -2.17 -22.97 18.30
C VAL A 217 -3.46 -23.32 19.05
N GLY A 218 -4.52 -22.52 18.88
CA GLY A 218 -5.81 -22.75 19.49
C GLY A 218 -5.93 -22.31 20.95
N GLU A 219 -5.18 -21.27 21.35
CA GLU A 219 -5.11 -20.83 22.76
C GLU A 219 -5.51 -19.36 22.93
N TYR A 220 -6.09 -19.04 24.09
CA TYR A 220 -6.38 -17.65 24.45
C TYR A 220 -5.19 -17.03 25.19
N THR A 221 -4.66 -15.92 24.68
CA THR A 221 -3.43 -15.30 25.18
C THR A 221 -3.47 -13.78 25.03
N ASP A 222 -2.54 -13.09 25.69
CA ASP A 222 -2.22 -11.70 25.35
C ASP A 222 -1.56 -11.66 23.96
N MET A 223 -2.26 -11.04 23.01
CA MET A 223 -1.87 -11.02 21.59
C MET A 223 -0.55 -10.27 21.37
N ILE A 224 -0.33 -9.18 22.11
CA ILE A 224 0.90 -8.39 21.99
C ILE A 224 2.08 -9.17 22.57
N ALA A 225 1.92 -9.76 23.76
CA ALA A 225 2.97 -10.56 24.38
C ALA A 225 3.34 -11.79 23.53
N ARG A 226 2.35 -12.35 22.81
CA ARG A 226 2.55 -13.46 21.86
C ARG A 226 3.22 -13.02 20.55
N GLY A 227 3.22 -11.73 20.24
CA GLY A 227 3.72 -11.18 18.98
C GLY A 227 2.70 -11.17 17.84
N ILE A 228 1.42 -11.41 18.13
CA ILE A 228 0.32 -11.32 17.18
C ILE A 228 -0.19 -9.87 17.18
N VAL A 229 0.42 -9.06 16.32
CA VAL A 229 0.19 -7.62 16.26
C VAL A 229 -0.10 -7.20 14.83
N ASP A 230 -1.01 -6.25 14.70
CA ASP A 230 -1.35 -5.64 13.41
C ASP A 230 -0.92 -4.17 13.41
N PRO A 231 -0.44 -3.62 12.28
CA PRO A 231 -0.20 -2.18 12.16
C PRO A 231 -1.50 -1.40 12.34
N ALA A 232 -1.51 -0.40 13.21
CA ALA A 232 -2.71 0.41 13.50
C ALA A 232 -3.32 0.98 12.21
N LYS A 233 -2.46 1.52 11.34
CA LYS A 233 -2.78 2.06 10.02
C LYS A 233 -3.62 1.11 9.17
N VAL A 234 -3.23 -0.17 9.12
CA VAL A 234 -3.92 -1.18 8.30
C VAL A 234 -5.31 -1.44 8.87
N THR A 235 -5.42 -1.55 10.19
CA THR A 235 -6.68 -1.83 10.89
C THR A 235 -7.73 -0.75 10.66
N HIS A 236 -7.41 0.53 10.90
CA HIS A 236 -8.41 1.59 10.69
C HIS A 236 -8.67 1.86 9.20
N SER A 237 -7.63 1.82 8.34
CA SER A 237 -7.79 2.00 6.90
C SER A 237 -8.70 0.93 6.28
N ALA A 238 -8.64 -0.32 6.77
CA ALA A 238 -9.53 -1.38 6.32
C ALA A 238 -11.00 -1.07 6.64
N VAL A 239 -11.28 -0.60 7.86
CA VAL A 239 -12.63 -0.24 8.30
C VAL A 239 -13.16 0.98 7.53
N GLU A 240 -12.35 2.02 7.37
CA GLU A 240 -12.74 3.24 6.64
C GLU A 240 -13.11 2.95 5.19
N ASN A 241 -12.27 2.18 4.49
CA ASN A 241 -12.53 1.79 3.10
C ASN A 241 -13.77 0.89 2.99
N ALA A 242 -13.92 -0.08 3.89
CA ALA A 242 -15.08 -0.96 3.92
C ALA A 242 -16.37 -0.19 4.19
N ALA A 243 -16.38 0.74 5.15
CA ALA A 243 -17.52 1.58 5.47
C ALA A 243 -17.86 2.53 4.31
N SER A 244 -16.85 3.07 3.63
CA SER A 244 -17.03 3.95 2.46
C SER A 244 -17.76 3.24 1.32
N ILE A 245 -17.30 2.04 0.93
CA ILE A 245 -17.94 1.25 -0.13
C ILE A 245 -19.28 0.69 0.33
N GLY A 246 -19.36 0.18 1.57
CA GLY A 246 -20.60 -0.33 2.15
C GLY A 246 -21.71 0.72 2.17
N GLY A 247 -21.40 1.95 2.60
CA GLY A 247 -22.33 3.07 2.56
C GLY A 247 -22.78 3.41 1.15
N MET A 248 -21.85 3.46 0.18
CA MET A 248 -22.19 3.70 -1.23
C MET A 248 -23.17 2.65 -1.78
N VAL A 249 -22.91 1.36 -1.51
CA VAL A 249 -23.78 0.26 -1.94
C VAL A 249 -25.17 0.36 -1.32
N LEU A 250 -25.26 0.64 -0.02
CA LEU A 250 -26.54 0.77 0.69
C LEU A 250 -27.42 1.92 0.16
N THR A 251 -26.81 2.97 -0.39
CA THR A 251 -27.52 4.11 -0.98
C THR A 251 -27.78 3.97 -2.48
N THR A 252 -27.41 2.86 -3.10
CA THR A 252 -27.56 2.65 -4.55
C THR A 252 -28.98 2.19 -4.88
N GLU A 253 -29.80 3.11 -5.40
CA GLU A 253 -31.19 2.83 -5.82
C GLU A 253 -31.28 2.19 -7.22
N ALA A 254 -30.34 2.48 -8.11
CA ALA A 254 -30.34 1.97 -9.48
C ALA A 254 -28.92 1.75 -10.00
N MET A 255 -28.76 0.71 -10.82
CA MET A 255 -27.50 0.37 -11.50
C MET A 255 -27.76 0.23 -13.00
N ILE A 256 -27.03 0.99 -13.82
CA ILE A 256 -27.05 0.87 -15.27
C ILE A 256 -25.88 -0.02 -15.67
N THR A 257 -26.17 -1.11 -16.37
CA THR A 257 -25.16 -2.07 -16.85
C THR A 257 -25.29 -2.25 -18.36
N ASP A 258 -24.17 -2.58 -19.00
CA ASP A 258 -24.20 -3.00 -20.39
C ASP A 258 -25.00 -4.29 -20.53
N LYS A 259 -25.83 -4.37 -21.58
CA LYS A 259 -26.58 -5.58 -21.87
C LYS A 259 -25.58 -6.72 -22.11
N PRO A 260 -25.71 -7.88 -21.44
CA PRO A 260 -24.83 -9.01 -21.68
C PRO A 260 -24.79 -9.34 -23.17
N GLU A 261 -23.57 -9.40 -23.73
CA GLU A 261 -23.42 -9.82 -25.11
C GLU A 261 -23.95 -11.26 -25.26
N PRO A 262 -24.74 -11.55 -26.30
CA PRO A 262 -25.17 -12.92 -26.55
C PRO A 262 -23.93 -13.80 -26.75
N ARG A 263 -23.80 -14.85 -25.93
CA ARG A 263 -22.76 -15.87 -26.10
C ARG A 263 -22.90 -16.50 -27.49
N GLY A 264 -21.99 -16.16 -28.40
CA GLY A 264 -21.80 -16.83 -29.68
C GLY A 264 -22.45 -16.15 -30.88
N ALA A 265 -21.80 -15.11 -31.38
CA ALA A 265 -21.61 -15.00 -32.82
C ALA A 265 -20.10 -14.99 -33.05
N ALA A 266 -19.48 -16.17 -33.01
CA ALA A 266 -18.22 -16.34 -33.71
C ALA A 266 -18.46 -15.83 -35.13
N PRO A 267 -17.62 -14.92 -35.67
CA PRO A 267 -17.83 -14.39 -37.01
C PRO A 267 -18.00 -15.58 -37.96
N ALA A 268 -19.11 -15.59 -38.71
CA ALA A 268 -19.34 -16.56 -39.74
C ALA A 268 -18.14 -16.50 -40.69
N MET A 269 -17.24 -17.48 -40.59
CA MET A 269 -16.17 -17.65 -41.55
C MET A 269 -16.82 -17.74 -42.94
N PRO A 270 -16.37 -16.94 -43.91
CA PRO A 270 -16.93 -16.96 -45.25
C PRO A 270 -16.90 -18.39 -45.81
N PRO A 271 -17.95 -18.82 -46.54
CA PRO A 271 -18.00 -20.17 -47.10
C PRO A 271 -16.94 -20.31 -48.18
N GLY A 272 -15.79 -20.86 -47.81
CA GLY A 272 -14.73 -21.21 -48.75
C GLY A 272 -13.34 -21.20 -48.12
N GLY A 273 -12.83 -22.38 -47.77
CA GLY A 273 -11.40 -22.55 -47.48
C GLY A 273 -11.06 -23.64 -46.47
N MET A 274 -11.09 -24.89 -46.92
CA MET A 274 -10.19 -25.99 -46.52
C MET A 274 -9.98 -26.31 -45.03
N GLY A 275 -10.46 -27.49 -44.63
CA GLY A 275 -9.58 -28.51 -44.06
C GLY A 275 -9.29 -28.46 -42.55
N GLY A 276 -10.14 -29.14 -41.77
CA GLY A 276 -9.74 -30.12 -40.75
C GLY A 276 -8.82 -29.71 -39.61
N MET A 277 -9.39 -29.57 -38.41
CA MET A 277 -8.94 -30.31 -37.23
C MET A 277 -10.00 -30.21 -36.14
N GLY A 278 -10.46 -31.37 -35.67
CA GLY A 278 -11.53 -31.47 -34.68
C GLY A 278 -11.06 -31.18 -33.25
N GLY A 279 -12.04 -30.81 -32.43
CA GLY A 279 -12.20 -31.25 -31.05
C GLY A 279 -11.20 -30.73 -30.02
N MET A 280 -11.67 -29.81 -29.17
CA MET A 280 -11.72 -30.04 -27.73
C MET A 280 -12.69 -29.04 -27.10
N GLY A 281 -13.83 -29.57 -26.67
CA GLY A 281 -14.74 -28.86 -25.77
C GLY A 281 -14.23 -28.95 -24.34
N MET A 282 -14.19 -27.80 -23.68
CA MET A 282 -14.26 -27.60 -22.23
C MET A 282 -15.09 -26.32 -22.11
N GLY A 283 -16.29 -26.28 -21.52
CA GLY A 283 -16.70 -27.03 -20.35
C GLY A 283 -15.88 -26.54 -19.17
N ASP A 284 -16.27 -25.41 -18.57
CA ASP A 284 -16.80 -25.40 -17.20
C ASP A 284 -16.73 -24.03 -16.52
N PHE A 285 -17.77 -23.83 -15.69
CA PHE A 285 -17.89 -23.09 -14.42
C PHE A 285 -16.89 -21.98 -14.08
#